data_AF-A0A376F2D4-F1
#
_entry.id   AF-A0A376F2D4-F1
#
_cell.length_a   1.000
_cell.length_b   1.000
_cell.length_c   1.000
_cell.angle_alpha   90.00
_cell.angle_beta   90.00
_cell.angle_gamma   90.00
#
_symmetry.space_group_name_H-M   'P 1'
#
loop_
_entity.id
_entity.type
_entity.pdbx_description
1 polymer ?
#
loop_
_entity_poly.entity_id
_entity_poly.type
_entity_poly.pdbx_seq_one_letter_code
_entity_poly.pdbx_strand_id
1 'polypeptide(L)'
;MQNLMPPVNTPDNLFHDGNPVTGELGTIVEAEHLNNEQSAIRDVQRELINVLTAAGIDVDPNNHQQLLTALTVILVSATGGDYNGTFRFKKVSTLPSIDNPSSLFSAEGNPAQNTLVAGVEAAWHAHKVRAGVLRDSGINVLGYAVEIDGNRQFQTDLNGNLIATAALYESGGTGNPVRAYSPNNPPPQQDLSGYLKKTDVGTTAGSVAAGNDSRIIGALQLNNRLSEIAQAGAAAQQQAIDNLGGIHGRLVGSRAYTSSGTYVPGAGIKYARVTVTGGGGSGTGTPGGGYRGAGGGAGGTAIKYLALTAGSYQVNVGEGGKSGNAGGTSSFGTLVSATGGSGATGATGGYGGEGVGGDINIAGGAGDDSPGDNTGSTGGGGAGHGGASYWGGGMRSSTETGAISIKAAAGGGGGGNVSNGGANVQPGSNGIVYIEEFV
;
A
#
# COMPACT_ATOMS: atom_id res chain seq x y z
N MET A 1 55.86 13.14 -76.89
CA MET A 1 57.16 12.47 -76.66
C MET A 1 57.13 11.15 -77.40
N GLN A 2 58.25 10.78 -78.04
CA GLN A 2 58.38 9.53 -78.77
C GLN A 2 58.62 8.35 -77.83
N ASN A 3 58.37 7.13 -78.32
CA ASN A 3 58.84 5.92 -77.67
C ASN A 3 60.37 5.96 -77.50
N LEU A 4 60.89 5.14 -76.57
CA LEU A 4 62.32 5.02 -76.34
C LEU A 4 63.03 4.69 -77.67
N MET A 5 63.92 5.59 -78.11
CA MET A 5 64.64 5.49 -79.38
C MET A 5 65.34 4.13 -79.48
N PRO A 6 65.05 3.27 -80.48
CA PRO A 6 65.76 2.01 -80.64
C PRO A 6 67.27 2.23 -80.75
N PRO A 7 68.11 1.37 -80.13
CA PRO A 7 69.54 1.47 -80.36
C PRO A 7 69.87 1.12 -81.82
N VAL A 8 71.08 1.49 -82.25
CA VAL A 8 71.63 1.04 -83.53
C VAL A 8 71.61 -0.49 -83.63
N ASN A 9 71.25 -0.99 -84.80
CA ASN A 9 71.07 -2.42 -85.06
C ASN A 9 72.42 -3.11 -85.36
N THR A 10 73.29 -3.15 -84.36
CA THR A 10 74.52 -3.95 -84.34
C THR A 10 74.39 -5.07 -83.29
N PRO A 11 75.19 -6.15 -83.36
CA PRO A 11 75.06 -7.27 -82.43
C PRO A 11 75.15 -6.88 -80.95
N ASP A 12 75.91 -5.83 -80.62
CA ASP A 12 76.09 -5.31 -79.27
C ASP A 12 75.33 -3.99 -79.01
N ASN A 13 74.57 -3.49 -79.98
CA ASN A 13 73.78 -2.25 -79.92
C ASN A 13 74.61 -0.95 -79.81
N LEU A 14 75.88 -0.99 -80.19
CA LEU A 14 76.79 0.15 -80.24
C LEU A 14 77.26 0.45 -81.67
N PHE A 15 77.53 1.71 -81.95
CA PHE A 15 78.27 2.12 -83.13
C PHE A 15 79.74 1.71 -83.00
N HIS A 16 80.40 1.44 -84.13
CA HIS A 16 81.81 1.04 -84.23
C HIS A 16 82.53 1.91 -85.26
N ASP A 17 83.81 2.23 -85.02
CA ASP A 17 84.64 3.01 -85.99
C ASP A 17 85.07 2.18 -87.21
N GLY A 18 84.69 0.90 -87.23
CA GLY A 18 85.02 -0.05 -88.28
C GLY A 18 86.39 -0.67 -88.09
N ASN A 19 86.58 -1.86 -88.68
CA ASN A 19 87.84 -2.59 -88.61
C ASN A 19 88.19 -3.13 -90.01
N PRO A 20 89.19 -2.54 -90.69
CA PRO A 20 89.55 -2.93 -92.05
C PRO A 20 90.11 -4.36 -92.15
N VAL A 21 90.57 -4.95 -91.04
CA VAL A 21 91.13 -6.31 -91.01
C VAL A 21 90.04 -7.37 -90.90
N THR A 22 88.90 -7.05 -90.28
CA THR A 22 87.75 -7.97 -90.14
C THR A 22 86.61 -7.67 -91.13
N GLY A 23 86.67 -6.54 -91.84
CA GLY A 23 85.64 -6.11 -92.81
C GLY A 23 84.44 -5.41 -92.18
N GLU A 24 84.52 -5.06 -90.89
CA GLU A 24 83.46 -4.35 -90.17
C GLU A 24 83.38 -2.90 -90.64
N LEU A 25 82.22 -2.49 -91.16
CA LEU A 25 81.99 -1.14 -91.65
C LEU A 25 81.80 -0.18 -90.47
N GLY A 26 82.56 0.91 -90.47
CA GLY A 26 82.50 1.94 -89.43
C GLY A 26 81.51 3.06 -89.70
N THR A 27 81.24 3.86 -88.66
CA THR A 27 80.51 5.12 -88.78
C THR A 27 81.39 6.25 -89.34
N ILE A 28 80.78 7.22 -90.02
CA ILE A 28 81.49 8.39 -90.58
C ILE A 28 81.94 9.35 -89.45
N VAL A 29 81.14 9.44 -88.40
CA VAL A 29 81.46 10.16 -87.16
C VAL A 29 82.02 9.15 -86.16
N GLU A 30 82.93 9.59 -85.29
CA GLU A 30 83.52 8.74 -84.25
C GLU A 30 82.43 8.01 -83.45
N ALA A 31 82.59 6.70 -83.31
CA ALA A 31 81.64 5.80 -82.68
C ALA A 31 81.40 6.18 -81.22
N GLU A 32 82.43 6.62 -80.50
CA GLU A 32 82.28 7.13 -79.13
C GLU A 32 81.28 8.29 -79.07
N HIS A 33 81.37 9.24 -79.99
CA HIS A 33 80.46 10.39 -80.03
C HIS A 33 79.01 9.95 -80.29
N LEU A 34 78.79 9.12 -81.32
CA LEU A 34 77.44 8.64 -81.65
C LEU A 34 76.84 7.74 -80.57
N ASN A 35 77.67 6.92 -79.90
CA ASN A 35 77.25 6.12 -78.75
C ASN A 35 76.88 7.01 -77.56
N ASN A 36 77.64 8.07 -77.31
CA ASN A 36 77.34 9.05 -76.27
C ASN A 36 76.03 9.81 -76.57
N GLU A 37 75.78 10.20 -77.82
CA GLU A 37 74.51 10.83 -78.24
C GLU A 37 73.32 9.87 -78.11
N GLN A 38 73.45 8.64 -78.62
CA GLN A 38 72.41 7.61 -78.49
C GLN A 38 72.08 7.36 -77.01
N SER A 39 73.12 7.24 -76.17
CA SER A 39 72.96 7.06 -74.74
C SER A 39 72.23 8.23 -74.09
N ALA A 40 72.67 9.47 -74.35
CA ALA A 40 72.08 10.68 -73.78
C ALA A 40 70.60 10.86 -74.17
N ILE A 41 70.24 10.64 -75.44
CA ILE A 41 68.86 10.75 -75.90
C ILE A 41 67.99 9.68 -75.23
N ARG A 42 68.45 8.43 -75.21
CA ARG A 42 67.72 7.32 -74.59
C ARG A 42 67.61 7.45 -73.07
N ASP A 43 68.55 8.12 -72.42
CA ASP A 43 68.52 8.37 -70.98
C ASP A 43 67.46 9.41 -70.64
N VAL A 44 67.49 10.57 -71.30
CA VAL A 44 66.47 11.63 -71.11
C VAL A 44 65.07 11.12 -71.45
N GLN A 45 64.90 10.39 -72.54
CA GLN A 45 63.60 9.78 -72.87
C GLN A 45 63.12 8.83 -71.78
N ARG A 46 64.02 8.04 -71.19
CA ARG A 46 63.64 7.08 -70.14
C ARG A 46 63.21 7.77 -68.86
N GLU A 47 63.92 8.81 -68.44
CA GLU A 47 63.51 9.62 -67.28
C GLU A 47 62.12 10.23 -67.48
N LEU A 48 61.86 10.78 -68.67
CA LEU A 48 60.54 11.34 -68.96
C LEU A 48 59.45 10.25 -69.07
N ILE A 49 59.77 9.05 -69.58
CA ILE A 49 58.83 7.90 -69.61
C ILE A 49 58.53 7.42 -68.19
N ASN A 50 59.53 7.43 -67.30
CA ASN A 50 59.32 7.10 -65.89
C ASN A 50 58.35 8.10 -65.23
N VAL A 51 58.45 9.39 -65.57
CA VAL A 51 57.49 10.41 -65.10
C VAL A 51 56.08 10.12 -65.64
N LEU A 52 55.91 9.77 -66.92
CA LEU A 52 54.61 9.40 -67.47
C LEU A 52 54.03 8.14 -66.83
N THR A 53 54.84 7.10 -66.67
CA THR A 53 54.45 5.85 -66.01
C THR A 53 54.03 6.10 -64.57
N ALA A 54 54.74 6.94 -63.82
CA ALA A 54 54.39 7.30 -62.45
C ALA A 54 53.04 8.04 -62.36
N ALA A 55 52.65 8.76 -63.41
CA ALA A 55 51.32 9.37 -63.55
C ALA A 55 50.25 8.40 -64.09
N GLY A 56 50.61 7.14 -64.40
CA GLY A 56 49.71 6.16 -65.01
C GLY A 56 49.37 6.46 -66.48
N ILE A 57 50.25 7.16 -67.21
CA ILE A 57 50.03 7.57 -68.61
C ILE A 57 50.98 6.78 -69.52
N ASP A 58 50.42 6.11 -70.53
CA ASP A 58 51.21 5.46 -71.59
C ASP A 58 51.77 6.47 -72.59
N VAL A 59 52.93 6.15 -73.18
CA VAL A 59 53.58 7.00 -74.18
C VAL A 59 52.73 7.06 -75.46
N ASP A 60 52.30 8.26 -75.83
CA ASP A 60 51.63 8.51 -77.12
C ASP A 60 52.45 9.50 -77.97
N PRO A 61 53.11 9.04 -79.05
CA PRO A 61 53.86 9.89 -79.97
C PRO A 61 53.06 11.05 -80.58
N ASN A 62 51.73 10.94 -80.67
CA ASN A 62 50.88 11.95 -81.27
C ASN A 62 50.42 13.02 -80.26
N ASN A 63 50.59 12.77 -78.95
CA ASN A 63 50.23 13.69 -77.89
C ASN A 63 51.43 14.51 -77.40
N HIS A 64 51.36 15.83 -77.59
CA HIS A 64 52.44 16.76 -77.23
C HIS A 64 52.29 17.36 -75.82
N GLN A 65 51.21 17.05 -75.10
CA GLN A 65 50.94 17.58 -73.75
C GLN A 65 51.12 16.52 -72.65
N GLN A 66 51.40 15.27 -73.00
CA GLN A 66 51.45 14.15 -72.05
C GLN A 66 52.39 14.39 -70.85
N LEU A 67 53.55 15.04 -71.04
CA LEU A 67 54.45 15.36 -69.94
C LEU A 67 53.85 16.41 -69.00
N LEU A 68 53.19 17.43 -69.54
CA LEU A 68 52.49 18.44 -68.75
C LEU A 68 51.32 17.80 -67.99
N THR A 69 50.58 16.89 -68.62
CA THR A 69 49.52 16.12 -67.97
C THR A 69 50.09 15.26 -66.84
N ALA A 70 51.18 14.52 -67.10
CA ALA A 70 51.85 13.70 -66.09
C ALA A 70 52.32 14.52 -64.89
N LEU A 71 52.97 15.67 -65.14
CA LEU A 71 53.37 16.60 -64.10
C LEU A 71 52.17 17.16 -63.34
N THR A 72 51.04 17.41 -63.99
CA THR A 72 49.81 17.89 -63.33
C THR A 72 49.19 16.84 -62.39
N VAL A 73 49.31 15.57 -62.75
CA VAL A 73 48.88 14.44 -61.90
C VAL A 73 49.83 14.23 -60.73
N ILE A 74 51.14 14.28 -60.99
CA ILE A 74 52.18 14.01 -59.99
C ILE A 74 52.35 15.16 -59.00
N LEU A 75 52.30 16.41 -59.48
CA LEU A 75 52.29 17.59 -58.62
C LEU A 75 50.90 17.73 -57.98
N VAL A 76 50.81 18.51 -56.89
CA VAL A 76 49.54 18.73 -56.16
C VAL A 76 48.43 19.11 -57.16
N SER A 77 47.52 18.17 -57.43
CA SER A 77 46.56 18.31 -58.52
C SER A 77 45.47 19.30 -58.10
N ALA A 78 44.96 20.11 -59.04
CA ALA A 78 43.85 21.04 -58.79
C ALA A 78 42.54 20.31 -58.44
N THR A 79 42.47 18.99 -58.68
CA THR A 79 41.34 18.12 -58.36
C THR A 79 41.52 17.34 -57.05
N GLY A 80 42.66 17.49 -56.36
CA GLY A 80 43.04 16.72 -55.18
C GLY A 80 43.64 15.35 -55.51
N GLY A 81 44.37 14.77 -54.54
CA GLY A 81 45.00 13.45 -54.62
C GLY A 81 45.49 12.96 -53.25
N ASP A 82 45.66 11.65 -53.09
CA ASP A 82 46.24 11.03 -51.88
C ASP A 82 47.77 10.99 -51.98
N TYR A 83 48.45 11.81 -51.19
CA TYR A 83 49.91 11.89 -51.17
C TYR A 83 50.45 11.30 -49.87
N ASN A 84 51.19 10.19 -49.95
CA ASN A 84 51.73 9.48 -48.78
C ASN A 84 53.04 10.11 -48.27
N GLY A 85 52.99 11.40 -47.90
CA GLY A 85 54.12 12.16 -47.37
C GLY A 85 53.69 13.46 -46.67
N THR A 86 54.53 13.97 -45.76
CA THR A 86 54.23 15.22 -45.03
C THR A 86 54.64 16.44 -45.85
N PHE A 87 53.68 17.27 -46.23
CA PHE A 87 53.93 18.58 -46.82
C PHE A 87 54.02 19.65 -45.74
N ARG A 88 54.99 20.56 -45.87
CA ARG A 88 55.10 21.75 -45.00
C ARG A 88 54.57 22.95 -45.77
N PHE A 89 53.34 23.37 -45.44
CA PHE A 89 52.73 24.59 -45.98
C PHE A 89 52.64 25.65 -44.89
N LYS A 90 52.89 26.92 -45.25
CA LYS A 90 52.72 28.06 -44.33
C LYS A 90 51.24 28.35 -44.04
N LYS A 91 50.42 28.27 -45.09
CA LYS A 91 48.96 28.37 -45.04
C LYS A 91 48.39 27.54 -46.18
N VAL A 92 47.35 26.77 -45.89
CA VAL A 92 46.51 26.13 -46.92
C VAL A 92 45.15 26.79 -46.81
N SER A 93 44.66 27.45 -47.86
CA SER A 93 43.42 28.22 -47.84
C SER A 93 42.55 27.90 -49.05
N THR A 94 41.24 27.91 -48.86
CA THR A 94 40.29 27.98 -49.98
C THR A 94 40.33 29.37 -50.60
N LEU A 95 40.00 29.45 -51.90
CA LEU A 95 39.77 30.69 -52.66
C LEU A 95 38.29 30.78 -53.05
N PRO A 96 37.38 31.05 -52.10
CA PRO A 96 35.95 31.07 -52.39
C PRO A 96 35.54 32.31 -53.20
N SER A 97 34.44 32.21 -53.93
CA SER A 97 33.81 33.33 -54.66
C SER A 97 32.87 34.19 -53.78
N ILE A 98 32.75 33.88 -52.49
CA ILE A 98 31.97 34.58 -51.45
C ILE A 98 32.79 34.65 -50.15
N ASP A 99 32.39 35.51 -49.19
CA ASP A 99 33.14 35.78 -47.94
C ASP A 99 33.07 34.64 -46.90
N ASN A 100 33.59 33.47 -47.25
CA ASN A 100 33.72 32.32 -46.36
C ASN A 100 35.06 31.55 -46.51
N PRO A 101 36.23 32.23 -46.62
CA PRO A 101 37.50 31.52 -46.70
C PRO A 101 37.71 30.62 -45.48
N SER A 102 38.24 29.43 -45.74
CA SER A 102 38.65 28.46 -44.73
C SER A 102 40.11 28.10 -44.94
N SER A 103 40.89 28.04 -43.87
CA SER A 103 42.32 27.79 -43.95
C SER A 103 42.89 27.06 -42.75
N LEU A 104 43.96 26.30 -42.99
CA LEU A 104 44.86 25.79 -41.96
C LEU A 104 46.04 26.75 -41.83
N PHE A 105 46.43 27.10 -40.61
CA PHE A 105 47.55 28.00 -40.35
C PHE A 105 48.48 27.45 -39.26
N SER A 106 49.75 27.83 -39.36
CA SER A 106 50.76 27.67 -38.31
C SER A 106 51.57 28.97 -38.22
N ALA A 107 51.67 29.54 -37.03
CA ALA A 107 52.35 30.81 -36.78
C ALA A 107 53.86 30.58 -36.56
N GLU A 108 54.69 31.42 -37.19
CA GLU A 108 56.15 31.42 -37.05
C GLU A 108 56.59 32.44 -35.98
N GLY A 109 57.71 32.15 -35.29
CA GLY A 109 58.29 33.04 -34.28
C GLY A 109 57.91 32.72 -32.83
N ASN A 110 58.13 33.68 -31.92
CA ASN A 110 57.72 33.60 -30.51
C ASN A 110 56.52 34.56 -30.29
N PRO A 111 55.30 34.17 -30.70
CA PRO A 111 54.12 35.00 -30.52
C PRO A 111 53.83 35.21 -29.03
N ALA A 112 53.09 36.27 -28.71
CA ALA A 112 52.72 36.57 -27.33
C ALA A 112 52.02 35.37 -26.67
N GLN A 113 52.25 35.19 -25.36
CA GLN A 113 51.63 34.11 -24.58
C GLN A 113 50.10 34.12 -24.75
N ASN A 114 49.49 32.92 -24.71
CA ASN A 114 48.03 32.72 -24.78
C ASN A 114 47.39 33.12 -26.13
N THR A 115 48.18 33.13 -27.20
CA THR A 115 47.69 33.33 -28.58
C THR A 115 47.55 32.00 -29.31
N LEU A 116 46.64 31.94 -30.30
CA LEU A 116 46.50 30.79 -31.19
C LEU A 116 47.68 30.70 -32.15
N VAL A 117 48.42 29.61 -32.08
CA VAL A 117 49.67 29.42 -32.84
C VAL A 117 49.58 28.41 -33.96
N ALA A 118 48.59 27.52 -33.92
CA ALA A 118 48.32 26.56 -34.98
C ALA A 118 46.87 26.13 -34.91
N GLY A 119 46.20 25.97 -36.05
CA GLY A 119 44.81 25.56 -36.07
C GLY A 119 44.11 25.88 -37.37
N VAL A 120 42.80 26.05 -37.25
CA VAL A 120 41.90 26.35 -38.36
C VAL A 120 41.36 27.76 -38.22
N GLU A 121 41.14 28.40 -39.36
CA GLU A 121 40.52 29.71 -39.48
C GLU A 121 39.43 29.61 -40.55
N ALA A 122 38.20 29.99 -40.18
CA ALA A 122 37.06 30.01 -41.07
C ALA A 122 36.32 31.34 -40.91
N ALA A 123 35.94 31.96 -42.02
CA ALA A 123 35.03 33.10 -42.00
C ALA A 123 33.58 32.62 -42.06
N TRP A 124 32.72 33.28 -41.28
CA TRP A 124 31.28 33.11 -41.28
C TRP A 124 30.63 34.50 -41.40
N HIS A 125 30.19 34.87 -42.60
CA HIS A 125 29.78 36.25 -42.92
C HIS A 125 30.90 37.26 -42.60
N ALA A 126 30.58 38.32 -41.85
CA ALA A 126 31.55 39.33 -41.42
C ALA A 126 32.45 38.86 -40.26
N HIS A 127 32.20 37.66 -39.71
CA HIS A 127 32.89 37.15 -38.53
C HIS A 127 34.02 36.21 -38.90
N LYS A 128 35.09 36.26 -38.11
CA LYS A 128 36.27 35.42 -38.25
C LYS A 128 36.37 34.47 -37.08
N VAL A 129 36.19 33.17 -37.35
CA VAL A 129 36.33 32.12 -36.35
C VAL A 129 37.71 31.47 -36.47
N ARG A 130 38.45 31.41 -35.36
CA ARG A 130 39.74 30.72 -35.27
C ARG A 130 39.68 29.69 -34.18
N ALA A 131 40.11 28.47 -34.44
CA ALA A 131 40.13 27.41 -33.45
C ALA A 131 41.45 26.64 -33.51
N GLY A 132 42.11 26.46 -32.37
CA GLY A 132 43.45 25.91 -32.40
C GLY A 132 44.16 25.83 -31.06
N VAL A 133 45.43 25.47 -31.15
CA VAL A 133 46.32 25.28 -30.01
C VAL A 133 46.86 26.62 -29.53
N LEU A 134 46.85 26.79 -28.22
CA LEU A 134 47.46 27.91 -27.52
C LEU A 134 48.87 27.57 -27.07
N ARG A 135 49.76 28.56 -27.11
CA ARG A 135 51.10 28.44 -26.53
C ARG A 135 51.24 29.17 -25.20
N ASP A 136 52.11 28.63 -24.35
CA ASP A 136 52.58 29.30 -23.13
C ASP A 136 53.71 30.29 -23.46
N SER A 137 54.38 30.83 -22.43
CA SER A 137 55.52 31.76 -22.60
C SER A 137 56.79 31.10 -23.15
N GLY A 138 56.76 29.80 -23.48
CA GLY A 138 57.86 29.04 -24.07
C GLY A 138 57.45 28.29 -25.35
N ILE A 139 57.80 27.00 -25.43
CA ILE A 139 57.46 26.11 -26.56
C ILE A 139 56.32 25.14 -26.25
N ASN A 140 55.70 25.22 -25.07
CA ASN A 140 54.69 24.23 -24.67
C ASN A 140 53.28 24.68 -25.06
N VAL A 141 52.38 23.70 -25.11
CA VAL A 141 50.96 23.90 -25.32
C VAL A 141 50.31 24.33 -24.01
N LEU A 142 49.61 25.47 -24.04
CA LEU A 142 48.82 25.97 -22.91
C LEU A 142 47.43 25.33 -22.86
N GLY A 143 46.90 24.92 -24.02
CA GLY A 143 45.58 24.31 -24.18
C GLY A 143 45.01 24.50 -25.59
N TYR A 144 43.69 24.41 -25.71
CA TYR A 144 42.95 24.64 -26.96
C TYR A 144 41.97 25.81 -26.80
N ALA A 145 41.67 26.51 -27.89
CA ALA A 145 40.71 27.61 -27.86
C ALA A 145 39.92 27.78 -29.15
N VAL A 146 38.76 28.44 -29.00
CA VAL A 146 37.97 28.98 -30.09
C VAL A 146 37.78 30.49 -29.88
N GLU A 147 38.12 31.27 -30.89
CA GLU A 147 37.99 32.72 -30.96
C GLU A 147 37.00 33.10 -32.07
N ILE A 148 36.17 34.11 -31.81
CA ILE A 148 35.35 34.78 -32.83
C ILE A 148 35.73 36.27 -32.80
N ASP A 149 36.19 36.81 -33.93
CA ASP A 149 36.67 38.18 -34.08
C ASP A 149 37.76 38.58 -33.08
N GLY A 150 38.60 37.60 -32.71
CA GLY A 150 39.67 37.74 -31.70
C GLY A 150 39.19 37.61 -30.26
N ASN A 151 37.89 37.50 -30.00
CA ASN A 151 37.34 37.30 -28.67
C ASN A 151 37.29 35.80 -28.33
N ARG A 152 37.87 35.42 -27.19
CA ARG A 152 37.91 34.04 -26.72
C ARG A 152 36.53 33.57 -26.24
N GLN A 153 35.92 32.65 -26.99
CA GLN A 153 34.60 32.07 -26.66
C GLN A 153 34.71 30.75 -25.92
N PHE A 154 35.82 30.03 -26.12
CA PHE A 154 36.09 28.74 -25.50
C PHE A 154 37.59 28.59 -25.26
N GLN A 155 37.98 28.04 -24.11
CA GLN A 155 39.37 27.69 -23.83
C GLN A 155 39.45 26.46 -22.92
N THR A 156 40.46 25.64 -23.11
CA THR A 156 40.87 24.60 -22.16
C THR A 156 42.27 24.85 -21.62
N ASP A 157 42.59 24.19 -20.50
CA ASP A 157 43.98 24.01 -20.04
C ASP A 157 44.67 22.85 -20.80
N LEU A 158 45.92 22.57 -20.44
CA LEU A 158 46.72 21.46 -20.99
C LEU A 158 46.10 20.07 -20.70
N ASN A 159 45.29 19.95 -19.65
CA ASN A 159 44.63 18.70 -19.25
C ASN A 159 43.26 18.52 -19.90
N GLY A 160 42.82 19.46 -20.74
CA GLY A 160 41.51 19.44 -21.40
C GLY A 160 40.36 19.94 -20.53
N ASN A 161 40.62 20.50 -19.35
CA ASN A 161 39.58 21.11 -18.52
C ASN A 161 39.17 22.46 -19.11
N LEU A 162 37.88 22.78 -19.06
CA LEU A 162 37.37 24.08 -19.49
C LEU A 162 37.91 25.20 -18.59
N ILE A 163 38.64 26.13 -19.19
CA ILE A 163 38.98 27.41 -18.58
C ILE A 163 37.82 28.34 -18.89
N ALA A 164 37.08 28.72 -17.85
CA ALA A 164 35.86 29.48 -17.99
C ALA A 164 36.14 30.82 -18.71
N THR A 165 35.59 30.93 -19.92
CA THR A 165 35.65 32.09 -20.81
C THR A 165 34.30 32.82 -20.74
N ALA A 166 34.26 34.08 -21.21
CA ALA A 166 33.28 35.10 -20.80
C ALA A 166 31.77 34.75 -20.92
N ALA A 167 31.38 33.64 -21.54
CA ALA A 167 29.99 33.18 -21.64
C ALA A 167 29.47 32.39 -20.41
N LEU A 168 30.31 32.07 -19.41
CA LEU A 168 29.89 31.44 -18.13
C LEU A 168 29.87 32.42 -16.94
N TYR A 169 30.19 33.69 -17.19
CA TYR A 169 30.21 34.79 -16.21
C TYR A 169 29.45 35.98 -16.81
N GLU A 170 28.54 36.64 -16.06
CA GLU A 170 28.04 37.94 -16.51
C GLU A 170 29.20 38.95 -16.54
N SER A 171 29.36 39.64 -17.67
CA SER A 171 30.45 40.57 -17.90
C SER A 171 30.37 41.80 -16.99
N GLY A 172 31.46 42.13 -16.27
CA GLY A 172 31.58 43.45 -15.65
C GLY A 172 32.74 43.64 -14.68
N GLY A 173 33.91 44.04 -15.20
CA GLY A 173 34.94 44.77 -14.41
C GLY A 173 36.00 43.93 -13.70
N THR A 174 37.10 44.59 -13.35
CA THR A 174 38.36 44.11 -12.73
C THR A 174 38.20 43.51 -11.31
N GLY A 175 37.36 42.47 -11.16
CA GLY A 175 37.15 41.73 -9.92
C GLY A 175 36.96 40.24 -10.17
N ASN A 176 37.21 39.42 -9.14
CA ASN A 176 37.17 37.95 -9.21
C ASN A 176 35.87 37.44 -9.87
N PRO A 177 35.96 36.61 -10.93
CA PRO A 177 34.79 36.17 -11.68
C PRO A 177 33.92 35.21 -10.83
N VAL A 178 32.61 35.46 -10.75
CA VAL A 178 31.64 34.65 -9.99
C VAL A 178 30.76 33.85 -10.95
N ARG A 179 30.85 32.51 -10.90
CA ARG A 179 30.11 31.61 -11.82
C ARG A 179 28.62 31.95 -11.84
N ALA A 180 28.00 31.82 -13.02
CA ALA A 180 26.54 31.67 -13.11
C ALA A 180 26.12 30.53 -12.18
N TYR A 181 25.47 30.88 -11.08
CA TYR A 181 25.12 29.98 -9.97
C TYR A 181 26.33 29.47 -9.18
N SER A 182 26.74 30.28 -8.20
CA SER A 182 27.75 29.93 -7.19
C SER A 182 27.14 30.00 -5.79
N PRO A 183 27.82 29.50 -4.72
CA PRO A 183 27.33 29.66 -3.35
C PRO A 183 27.08 31.13 -2.96
N ASN A 184 27.78 32.07 -3.59
CA ASN A 184 27.64 33.51 -3.35
C ASN A 184 26.74 34.21 -4.39
N ASN A 185 26.18 33.47 -5.36
CA ASN A 185 25.25 33.96 -6.37
C ASN A 185 24.34 32.80 -6.82
N PRO A 186 23.47 32.25 -5.94
CA PRO A 186 22.59 31.14 -6.29
C PRO A 186 21.59 31.55 -7.37
N PRO A 187 20.97 30.59 -8.09
CA PRO A 187 19.89 30.94 -9.02
C PRO A 187 18.77 31.69 -8.32
N PRO A 188 17.97 32.51 -9.04
CA PRO A 188 16.78 33.10 -8.47
C PRO A 188 15.95 31.97 -7.86
N GLN A 189 16.04 31.81 -6.54
CA GLN A 189 15.16 30.91 -5.83
C GLN A 189 13.85 31.65 -5.81
N GLN A 190 12.87 31.14 -6.57
CA GLN A 190 11.51 31.64 -6.46
C GLN A 190 11.16 31.55 -4.97
N ASP A 191 10.94 32.71 -4.35
CA ASP A 191 10.55 32.76 -2.96
C ASP A 191 9.12 32.21 -2.85
N LEU A 192 9.05 30.91 -2.59
CA LEU A 192 7.81 30.18 -2.39
C LEU A 192 7.25 30.39 -0.99
N SER A 193 7.91 31.15 -0.11
CA SER A 193 7.39 31.43 1.24
C SER A 193 6.05 32.18 1.19
N GLY A 194 5.82 32.99 0.14
CA GLY A 194 4.51 33.61 -0.14
C GLY A 194 3.44 32.63 -0.64
N TYR A 195 3.83 31.48 -1.20
CA TYR A 195 2.93 30.43 -1.70
C TYR A 195 2.70 29.30 -0.68
N LEU A 196 3.67 29.07 0.22
CA LEU A 196 3.57 28.20 1.38
C LEU A 196 2.90 28.95 2.54
N LYS A 197 1.64 29.35 2.36
CA LYS A 197 0.80 29.76 3.48
C LYS A 197 0.45 28.51 4.28
N LYS A 198 1.38 28.06 5.14
CA LYS A 198 1.10 27.06 6.17
C LYS A 198 0.31 27.77 7.26
N THR A 199 -0.94 28.10 6.95
CA THR A 199 -1.87 28.60 7.93
C THR A 199 -1.99 27.52 9.00
N ASP A 200 -1.70 27.85 10.26
CA ASP A 200 -1.75 26.89 11.35
C ASP A 200 -3.09 26.14 11.35
N VAL A 201 -3.11 24.89 11.81
CA VAL A 201 -4.35 24.10 11.92
C VAL A 201 -4.78 24.07 13.39
N GLY A 202 -6.05 24.33 13.69
CA GLY A 202 -6.53 24.36 15.07
C GLY A 202 -7.77 25.22 15.27
N THR A 203 -7.94 25.70 16.52
CA THR A 203 -9.15 26.41 16.96
C THR A 203 -9.04 27.94 16.93
N THR A 204 -7.90 28.48 16.47
CA THR A 204 -7.60 29.92 16.56
C THR A 204 -8.05 30.67 15.30
N ALA A 205 -8.61 31.86 15.46
CA ALA A 205 -9.02 32.69 14.31
C ALA A 205 -7.82 32.98 13.39
N GLY A 206 -8.02 32.85 12.08
CA GLY A 206 -6.96 32.98 11.08
C GLY A 206 -6.19 31.69 10.79
N SER A 207 -6.42 30.61 11.57
CA SER A 207 -5.94 29.25 11.30
C SER A 207 -6.90 28.51 10.34
N VAL A 208 -6.49 27.38 9.74
CA VAL A 208 -7.46 26.41 9.20
C VAL A 208 -8.21 25.77 10.37
N ALA A 209 -9.53 25.77 10.33
CA ALA A 209 -10.38 25.23 11.39
C ALA A 209 -10.21 23.70 11.48
N ALA A 210 -9.93 23.19 12.68
CA ALA A 210 -9.79 21.75 12.95
C ALA A 210 -10.22 21.40 14.38
N GLY A 211 -10.55 20.12 14.63
CA GLY A 211 -10.96 19.65 15.95
C GLY A 211 -12.35 20.17 16.35
N ASN A 212 -12.46 20.72 17.55
CA ASN A 212 -13.69 21.27 18.13
C ASN A 212 -13.87 22.78 17.85
N ASP A 213 -13.34 23.25 16.74
CA ASP A 213 -13.44 24.65 16.33
C ASP A 213 -14.89 25.00 15.97
N SER A 214 -15.41 26.08 16.55
CA SER A 214 -16.78 26.57 16.34
C SER A 214 -17.06 27.03 14.91
N ARG A 215 -16.03 27.29 14.10
CA ARG A 215 -16.15 27.61 12.67
C ARG A 215 -16.59 26.41 11.83
N ILE A 216 -16.43 25.18 12.34
CA ILE A 216 -16.91 23.96 11.66
C ILE A 216 -18.41 23.82 11.92
N ILE A 217 -19.21 24.35 10.98
CA ILE A 217 -20.67 24.28 11.00
C ILE A 217 -21.18 22.91 10.50
N GLY A 218 -22.27 22.41 11.09
CA GLY A 218 -22.90 21.13 10.69
C GLY A 218 -22.21 19.86 11.18
N ALA A 219 -21.09 19.96 11.89
CA ALA A 219 -20.45 18.84 12.57
C ALA A 219 -20.83 18.81 14.07
N LEU A 220 -20.74 17.63 14.68
CA LEU A 220 -20.93 17.45 16.11
C LEU A 220 -19.77 18.12 16.87
N GLN A 221 -20.08 19.16 17.66
CA GLN A 221 -19.08 19.91 18.44
C GLN A 221 -19.02 19.44 19.90
N LEU A 222 -17.86 19.56 20.55
CA LEU A 222 -17.68 19.16 21.96
C LEU A 222 -18.61 19.92 22.93
N ASN A 223 -18.94 21.17 22.62
CA ASN A 223 -19.86 22.00 23.41
C ASN A 223 -21.33 21.80 22.99
N ASN A 224 -21.59 21.20 21.82
CA ASN A 224 -22.92 20.90 21.28
C ASN A 224 -23.09 19.39 21.07
N ARG A 225 -22.79 18.57 22.09
CA ARG A 225 -22.92 17.10 22.05
C ARG A 225 -24.39 16.68 21.94
N LEU A 226 -25.00 16.91 20.78
CA LEU A 226 -26.43 16.74 20.52
C LEU A 226 -27.31 17.60 21.46
N SER A 227 -26.80 18.76 21.90
CA SER A 227 -27.55 19.62 22.82
C SER A 227 -28.82 20.16 22.17
N GLU A 228 -28.84 20.27 20.84
CA GLU A 228 -30.04 20.53 20.03
C GLU A 228 -31.17 19.51 20.24
N ILE A 229 -30.87 18.22 20.41
CA ILE A 229 -31.88 17.19 20.70
C ILE A 229 -32.41 17.37 22.12
N ALA A 230 -31.54 17.71 23.07
CA ALA A 230 -31.96 18.00 24.44
C ALA A 230 -32.81 19.26 24.54
N GLN A 231 -32.45 20.33 23.81
CA GLN A 231 -33.21 21.58 23.75
C GLN A 231 -34.55 21.43 23.02
N ALA A 232 -34.64 20.54 22.02
CA ALA A 232 -35.88 20.23 21.32
C ALA A 232 -36.90 19.44 22.16
N GLY A 233 -36.51 18.97 23.35
CA GLY A 233 -37.40 18.40 24.36
C GLY A 233 -37.64 16.89 24.23
N ALA A 234 -38.48 16.36 25.13
CA ALA A 234 -38.67 14.93 25.32
C ALA A 234 -39.13 14.18 24.05
N ALA A 235 -39.92 14.81 23.19
CA ALA A 235 -40.38 14.21 21.94
C ALA A 235 -39.22 13.98 20.94
N ALA A 236 -38.32 14.97 20.80
CA ALA A 236 -37.15 14.84 19.94
C ALA A 236 -36.14 13.82 20.49
N GLN A 237 -36.01 13.75 21.82
CA GLN A 237 -35.20 12.72 22.48
C GLN A 237 -35.74 11.31 22.20
N GLN A 238 -37.06 11.11 22.32
CA GLN A 238 -37.67 9.82 22.03
C GLN A 238 -37.51 9.44 20.55
N GLN A 239 -37.73 10.38 19.64
CA GLN A 239 -37.53 10.13 18.21
C GLN A 239 -36.08 9.79 17.87
N ALA A 240 -35.10 10.44 18.53
CA ALA A 240 -33.69 10.15 18.36
C ALA A 240 -33.35 8.73 18.87
N ILE A 241 -33.91 8.32 20.01
CA ILE A 241 -33.79 6.95 20.53
C ILE A 241 -34.39 5.96 19.54
N ASP A 242 -35.59 6.23 19.02
CA ASP A 242 -36.27 5.35 18.06
C ASP A 242 -35.47 5.22 16.75
N ASN A 243 -34.92 6.33 16.24
CA ASN A 243 -34.07 6.36 15.03
C ASN A 243 -32.75 5.61 15.21
N LEU A 244 -32.22 5.53 16.44
CA LEU A 244 -31.04 4.73 16.79
C LEU A 244 -31.38 3.24 17.02
N GLY A 245 -32.60 2.82 16.69
CA GLY A 245 -33.05 1.44 16.82
C GLY A 245 -33.75 1.14 18.15
N GLY A 246 -34.23 2.16 18.86
CA GLY A 246 -34.92 2.02 20.14
C GLY A 246 -34.02 1.46 21.25
N ILE A 247 -34.63 1.15 22.40
CA ILE A 247 -33.96 0.42 23.48
C ILE A 247 -34.58 -0.98 23.56
N HIS A 248 -34.51 -1.76 22.48
CA HIS A 248 -35.16 -3.07 22.46
C HIS A 248 -34.44 -4.08 23.37
N GLY A 249 -35.20 -4.75 24.23
CA GLY A 249 -34.71 -5.85 25.07
C GLY A 249 -34.02 -5.42 26.36
N ARG A 250 -34.07 -4.14 26.75
CA ARG A 250 -33.58 -3.70 28.07
C ARG A 250 -34.60 -4.07 29.16
N LEU A 251 -34.15 -4.80 30.18
CA LEU A 251 -34.90 -5.04 31.41
C LEU A 251 -35.14 -3.70 32.12
N VAL A 252 -36.39 -3.34 32.38
CA VAL A 252 -36.76 -2.09 33.05
C VAL A 252 -37.43 -2.30 34.40
N GLY A 253 -37.92 -3.50 34.69
CA GLY A 253 -38.54 -3.83 35.96
C GLY A 253 -38.89 -5.30 36.06
N SER A 254 -39.27 -5.73 37.27
CA SER A 254 -39.83 -7.05 37.50
C SER A 254 -40.96 -7.01 38.54
N ARG A 255 -41.87 -7.98 38.45
CA ARG A 255 -43.02 -8.12 39.34
C ARG A 255 -43.23 -9.58 39.69
N ALA A 256 -43.44 -9.85 40.99
CA ALA A 256 -43.75 -11.19 41.50
C ALA A 256 -45.21 -11.24 41.95
N TYR A 257 -45.97 -12.18 41.40
CA TYR A 257 -47.32 -12.52 41.84
C TYR A 257 -47.25 -13.78 42.70
N THR A 258 -47.42 -13.59 44.01
CA THR A 258 -47.54 -14.68 45.01
C THR A 258 -49.00 -14.99 45.37
N SER A 259 -49.94 -14.25 44.76
CA SER A 259 -51.38 -14.48 44.75
C SER A 259 -51.95 -14.08 43.38
N SER A 260 -53.09 -14.66 43.00
CA SER A 260 -53.75 -14.36 41.73
C SER A 260 -54.14 -12.87 41.63
N GLY A 261 -54.09 -12.34 40.41
CA GLY A 261 -54.40 -10.93 40.14
C GLY A 261 -54.41 -10.60 38.66
N THR A 262 -54.27 -9.32 38.34
CA THR A 262 -54.19 -8.84 36.95
C THR A 262 -52.89 -8.07 36.76
N TYR A 263 -52.22 -8.33 35.64
CA TYR A 263 -51.03 -7.62 35.20
C TYR A 263 -51.39 -6.61 34.11
N VAL A 264 -50.96 -5.37 34.30
CA VAL A 264 -51.14 -4.26 33.36
C VAL A 264 -49.74 -3.74 32.99
N PRO A 265 -49.30 -3.88 31.72
CA PRO A 265 -48.00 -3.37 31.28
C PRO A 265 -47.88 -1.86 31.51
N GLY A 266 -46.72 -1.40 31.97
CA GLY A 266 -46.41 0.03 32.05
C GLY A 266 -46.31 0.69 30.68
N ALA A 267 -46.37 2.02 30.63
CA ALA A 267 -46.18 2.75 29.39
C ALA A 267 -44.81 2.43 28.76
N GLY A 268 -44.82 2.04 27.48
CA GLY A 268 -43.61 1.70 26.72
C GLY A 268 -43.14 0.24 26.85
N ILE A 269 -43.69 -0.57 27.75
CA ILE A 269 -43.33 -1.99 27.88
C ILE A 269 -43.97 -2.77 26.73
N LYS A 270 -43.15 -3.44 25.92
CA LYS A 270 -43.61 -4.20 24.73
C LYS A 270 -43.36 -5.69 24.85
N TYR A 271 -42.43 -6.12 25.69
CA TYR A 271 -42.06 -7.52 25.83
C TYR A 271 -41.98 -7.92 27.31
N ALA A 272 -42.20 -9.20 27.59
CA ALA A 272 -42.01 -9.78 28.92
C ALA A 272 -41.34 -11.14 28.85
N ARG A 273 -40.48 -11.44 29.83
CA ARG A 273 -40.15 -12.82 30.19
C ARG A 273 -41.02 -13.20 31.39
N VAL A 274 -41.81 -14.24 31.22
CA VAL A 274 -42.74 -14.72 32.25
C VAL A 274 -42.31 -16.11 32.68
N THR A 275 -42.02 -16.26 33.97
CA THR A 275 -41.75 -17.54 34.64
C THR A 275 -42.96 -17.91 35.49
N VAL A 276 -43.64 -18.97 35.11
CA VAL A 276 -44.82 -19.50 35.80
C VAL A 276 -44.46 -20.81 36.48
N THR A 277 -44.64 -20.91 37.79
CA THR A 277 -44.46 -22.16 38.55
C THR A 277 -45.77 -22.54 39.24
N GLY A 278 -46.22 -23.78 39.05
CA GLY A 278 -47.41 -24.33 39.71
C GLY A 278 -47.23 -24.51 41.22
N GLY A 279 -48.32 -24.74 41.95
CA GLY A 279 -48.25 -25.08 43.38
C GLY A 279 -47.65 -26.47 43.62
N GLY A 280 -46.97 -26.68 44.73
CA GLY A 280 -46.50 -28.02 45.12
C GLY A 280 -47.65 -28.88 45.62
N GLY A 281 -47.58 -30.20 45.44
CA GLY A 281 -48.47 -31.16 46.07
C GLY A 281 -48.08 -31.38 47.53
N SER A 282 -49.02 -31.87 48.34
CA SER A 282 -48.75 -32.18 49.75
C SER A 282 -48.04 -33.53 49.93
N GLY A 283 -47.35 -33.71 51.05
CA GLY A 283 -46.89 -35.04 51.47
C GLY A 283 -48.03 -35.97 51.91
N THR A 284 -47.71 -37.08 52.56
CA THR A 284 -48.67 -37.95 53.25
C THR A 284 -48.39 -38.05 54.74
N GLY A 285 -49.43 -38.39 55.50
CA GLY A 285 -49.29 -38.93 56.85
C GLY A 285 -48.75 -40.36 56.79
N THR A 286 -48.64 -41.02 57.94
CA THR A 286 -48.16 -42.42 57.96
C THR A 286 -49.20 -43.38 57.38
N PRO A 287 -48.88 -44.19 56.36
CA PRO A 287 -49.83 -45.11 55.71
C PRO A 287 -50.33 -46.29 56.56
N GLY A 288 -49.98 -46.37 57.85
CA GLY A 288 -50.20 -47.54 58.71
C GLY A 288 -49.06 -48.57 58.61
N GLY A 289 -49.06 -49.61 59.45
CA GLY A 289 -48.11 -50.74 59.35
C GLY A 289 -46.62 -50.39 59.55
N GLY A 290 -46.30 -49.34 60.31
CA GLY A 290 -44.92 -48.92 60.58
C GLY A 290 -44.29 -47.99 59.53
N TYR A 291 -44.96 -47.69 58.42
CA TYR A 291 -44.45 -46.79 57.38
C TYR A 291 -44.53 -45.30 57.78
N ARG A 292 -43.57 -44.50 57.31
CA ARG A 292 -43.54 -43.04 57.45
C ARG A 292 -44.24 -42.37 56.25
N GLY A 293 -44.45 -41.06 56.29
CA GLY A 293 -45.06 -40.32 55.19
C GLY A 293 -44.11 -40.11 54.00
N ALA A 294 -44.65 -40.10 52.79
CA ALA A 294 -43.94 -39.72 51.57
C ALA A 294 -44.08 -38.21 51.29
N GLY A 295 -43.20 -37.66 50.46
CA GLY A 295 -43.20 -36.24 50.09
C GLY A 295 -44.03 -35.95 48.85
N GLY A 296 -44.69 -34.80 48.80
CA GLY A 296 -45.44 -34.33 47.62
C GLY A 296 -44.52 -33.84 46.52
N GLY A 297 -44.99 -33.88 45.26
CA GLY A 297 -44.23 -33.37 44.12
C GLY A 297 -44.24 -31.85 44.04
N ALA A 298 -43.21 -31.26 43.44
CA ALA A 298 -43.16 -29.83 43.16
C ALA A 298 -44.01 -29.46 41.94
N GLY A 299 -44.48 -28.22 41.87
CA GLY A 299 -45.12 -27.67 40.67
C GLY A 299 -44.13 -27.57 39.50
N GLY A 300 -44.64 -27.77 38.29
CA GLY A 300 -43.88 -27.54 37.06
C GLY A 300 -43.54 -26.08 36.89
N THR A 301 -42.60 -25.77 35.99
CA THR A 301 -42.25 -24.39 35.63
C THR A 301 -42.21 -24.20 34.13
N ALA A 302 -42.83 -23.14 33.64
CA ALA A 302 -42.74 -22.72 32.25
C ALA A 302 -42.19 -21.29 32.16
N ILE A 303 -41.22 -21.08 31.28
CA ILE A 303 -40.60 -19.77 31.03
C ILE A 303 -40.87 -19.40 29.57
N LYS A 304 -41.41 -18.20 29.34
CA LYS A 304 -41.75 -17.70 28.01
C LYS A 304 -41.29 -16.27 27.82
N TYR A 305 -40.63 -15.99 26.69
CA TYR A 305 -40.40 -14.63 26.21
C TYR A 305 -41.49 -14.28 25.19
N LEU A 306 -42.25 -13.21 25.43
CA LEU A 306 -43.42 -12.88 24.60
C LEU A 306 -43.61 -11.38 24.41
N ALA A 307 -44.25 -11.03 23.30
CA ALA A 307 -44.75 -9.69 23.06
C ALA A 307 -46.07 -9.44 23.81
N LEU A 308 -46.17 -8.28 24.45
CA LEU A 308 -47.37 -7.85 25.17
C LEU A 308 -48.28 -7.07 24.20
N THR A 309 -49.29 -7.76 23.66
CA THR A 309 -50.25 -7.23 22.69
C THR A 309 -51.57 -6.76 23.29
N ALA A 310 -51.88 -7.14 24.54
CA ALA A 310 -53.11 -6.77 25.24
C ALA A 310 -52.82 -5.76 26.35
N GLY A 311 -53.81 -4.92 26.66
CA GLY A 311 -53.69 -3.92 27.74
C GLY A 311 -53.66 -4.51 29.15
N SER A 312 -54.05 -5.77 29.33
CA SER A 312 -53.99 -6.47 30.62
C SER A 312 -53.98 -7.98 30.45
N TYR A 313 -53.43 -8.69 31.42
CA TYR A 313 -53.31 -10.14 31.46
C TYR A 313 -53.76 -10.69 32.81
N GLN A 314 -54.58 -11.74 32.82
CA GLN A 314 -54.93 -12.43 34.05
C GLN A 314 -53.74 -13.25 34.54
N VAL A 315 -53.46 -13.18 35.84
CA VAL A 315 -52.40 -13.95 36.49
C VAL A 315 -53.05 -14.87 37.51
N ASN A 316 -52.96 -16.18 37.28
CA ASN A 316 -53.40 -17.16 38.25
C ASN A 316 -52.20 -17.74 38.98
N VAL A 317 -52.21 -17.70 40.31
CA VAL A 317 -51.22 -18.38 41.14
C VAL A 317 -51.88 -19.61 41.73
N GLY A 318 -51.33 -20.79 41.40
CA GLY A 318 -51.82 -22.06 41.91
C GLY A 318 -51.52 -22.19 43.41
N GLU A 319 -52.54 -22.47 44.20
CA GLU A 319 -52.38 -22.75 45.64
C GLU A 319 -51.61 -24.05 45.86
N GLY A 320 -50.91 -24.16 46.99
CA GLY A 320 -50.30 -25.40 47.41
C GLY A 320 -51.33 -26.49 47.72
N GLY A 321 -50.99 -27.73 47.40
CA GLY A 321 -51.81 -28.90 47.69
C GLY A 321 -51.99 -29.06 49.20
N LYS A 322 -53.24 -29.24 49.63
CA LYS A 322 -53.61 -29.63 51.01
C LYS A 322 -53.53 -31.16 51.14
N SER A 323 -53.64 -31.70 52.35
CA SER A 323 -53.47 -33.15 52.67
C SER A 323 -53.85 -34.13 51.55
N GLY A 324 -52.87 -34.87 51.03
CA GLY A 324 -52.98 -35.84 49.94
C GLY A 324 -53.33 -35.29 48.55
N ASN A 325 -53.46 -33.98 48.37
CA ASN A 325 -53.93 -33.36 47.12
C ASN A 325 -52.79 -32.73 46.33
N ALA A 326 -53.01 -32.66 45.01
CA ALA A 326 -52.16 -31.94 44.10
C ALA A 326 -52.18 -30.42 44.36
N GLY A 327 -51.10 -29.74 43.98
CA GLY A 327 -51.07 -28.29 43.90
C GLY A 327 -51.89 -27.76 42.74
N GLY A 328 -52.28 -26.49 42.83
CA GLY A 328 -52.98 -25.76 41.79
C GLY A 328 -52.07 -25.38 40.62
N THR A 329 -52.69 -25.19 39.45
CA THR A 329 -52.00 -24.69 38.24
C THR A 329 -51.81 -23.18 38.33
N SER A 330 -50.61 -22.68 38.03
CA SER A 330 -50.36 -21.25 37.83
C SER A 330 -50.40 -20.90 36.34
N SER A 331 -50.77 -19.67 35.99
CA SER A 331 -50.79 -19.22 34.59
C SER A 331 -50.64 -17.70 34.43
N PHE A 332 -50.16 -17.32 33.26
CA PHE A 332 -50.20 -15.96 32.74
C PHE A 332 -51.08 -15.94 31.49
N GLY A 333 -52.33 -15.52 31.68
CA GLY A 333 -53.40 -15.63 30.70
C GLY A 333 -53.55 -17.07 30.20
N THR A 334 -53.80 -17.19 28.90
CA THR A 334 -53.77 -18.47 28.15
C THR A 334 -52.41 -18.72 27.49
N LEU A 335 -51.41 -17.87 27.76
CA LEU A 335 -50.15 -17.83 26.99
C LEU A 335 -49.10 -18.81 27.51
N VAL A 336 -49.06 -19.00 28.82
CA VAL A 336 -48.12 -19.90 29.51
C VAL A 336 -48.71 -20.31 30.86
N SER A 337 -48.57 -21.59 31.20
CA SER A 337 -49.06 -22.16 32.46
C SER A 337 -48.12 -23.24 32.98
N ALA A 338 -48.23 -23.57 34.25
CA ALA A 338 -47.57 -24.74 34.81
C ALA A 338 -48.46 -25.43 35.83
N THR A 339 -48.61 -26.75 35.69
CA THR A 339 -49.45 -27.55 36.57
C THR A 339 -48.81 -27.69 37.95
N GLY A 340 -49.65 -27.90 38.96
CA GLY A 340 -49.14 -28.20 40.29
C GLY A 340 -48.60 -29.63 40.38
N GLY A 341 -47.73 -29.86 41.35
CA GLY A 341 -47.22 -31.19 41.66
C GLY A 341 -48.31 -32.07 42.26
N SER A 342 -48.23 -33.37 42.02
CA SER A 342 -49.16 -34.33 42.61
C SER A 342 -48.92 -34.47 44.11
N GLY A 343 -49.99 -34.71 44.88
CA GLY A 343 -49.85 -35.13 46.27
C GLY A 343 -49.22 -36.52 46.34
N ALA A 344 -48.48 -36.81 47.41
CA ALA A 344 -48.04 -38.17 47.69
C ALA A 344 -49.25 -39.09 47.95
N THR A 345 -49.08 -40.40 47.70
CA THR A 345 -50.11 -41.41 47.95
C THR A 345 -49.50 -42.61 48.68
N GLY A 346 -49.94 -42.85 49.91
CA GLY A 346 -49.38 -43.91 50.75
C GLY A 346 -47.88 -43.68 50.98
N ALA A 347 -47.07 -44.68 50.64
CA ALA A 347 -45.62 -44.66 50.75
C ALA A 347 -44.91 -44.09 49.49
N THR A 348 -45.66 -43.75 48.44
CA THR A 348 -45.12 -43.24 47.18
C THR A 348 -45.16 -41.72 47.14
N GLY A 349 -44.02 -41.12 46.79
CA GLY A 349 -43.87 -39.69 46.61
C GLY A 349 -44.70 -39.16 45.44
N GLY A 350 -45.12 -37.91 45.54
CA GLY A 350 -45.90 -37.26 44.49
C GLY A 350 -45.05 -36.93 43.26
N TYR A 351 -45.58 -37.15 42.07
CA TYR A 351 -44.96 -36.71 40.82
C TYR A 351 -44.90 -35.18 40.72
N GLY A 352 -43.85 -34.67 40.07
CA GLY A 352 -43.77 -33.26 39.71
C GLY A 352 -44.86 -32.82 38.74
N GLY A 353 -45.19 -31.53 38.77
CA GLY A 353 -46.03 -30.88 37.76
C GLY A 353 -45.24 -30.56 36.50
N GLU A 354 -45.94 -30.11 35.46
CA GLU A 354 -45.39 -29.87 34.12
C GLU A 354 -45.55 -28.40 33.71
N GLY A 355 -44.52 -27.86 33.06
CA GLY A 355 -44.61 -26.57 32.36
C GLY A 355 -45.32 -26.73 31.01
N VAL A 356 -46.20 -25.80 30.65
CA VAL A 356 -46.97 -25.84 29.40
C VAL A 356 -46.96 -24.48 28.69
N GLY A 357 -46.62 -24.50 27.41
CA GLY A 357 -46.69 -23.33 26.53
C GLY A 357 -45.54 -22.32 26.69
N GLY A 358 -44.54 -22.64 27.54
CA GLY A 358 -43.28 -21.90 27.60
C GLY A 358 -42.33 -22.28 26.48
N ASP A 359 -41.36 -21.40 26.21
CA ASP A 359 -40.20 -21.70 25.36
C ASP A 359 -39.29 -22.72 26.05
N ILE A 360 -39.27 -22.68 27.39
CA ILE A 360 -38.64 -23.68 28.25
C ILE A 360 -39.73 -24.22 29.18
N ASN A 361 -39.92 -25.53 29.18
CA ASN A 361 -40.83 -26.23 30.08
C ASN A 361 -40.00 -27.19 30.94
N ILE A 362 -40.14 -27.06 32.26
CA ILE A 362 -39.34 -27.77 33.26
C ILE A 362 -40.31 -28.52 34.17
N ALA A 363 -40.14 -29.83 34.27
CA ALA A 363 -40.90 -30.65 35.22
C ALA A 363 -40.48 -30.31 36.66
N GLY A 364 -41.44 -30.32 37.58
CA GLY A 364 -41.15 -30.25 39.02
C GLY A 364 -40.43 -31.52 39.50
N GLY A 365 -39.65 -31.41 40.56
CA GLY A 365 -39.08 -32.59 41.22
C GLY A 365 -40.19 -33.46 41.82
N ALA A 366 -40.03 -34.78 41.74
CA ALA A 366 -40.86 -35.69 42.51
C ALA A 366 -40.52 -35.57 44.01
N GLY A 367 -41.50 -35.83 44.88
CA GLY A 367 -41.23 -36.01 46.30
C GLY A 367 -40.65 -37.39 46.57
N ASP A 368 -39.91 -37.53 47.68
CA ASP A 368 -39.28 -38.79 48.03
C ASP A 368 -40.30 -39.79 48.58
N ASP A 369 -40.07 -41.08 48.29
CA ASP A 369 -40.81 -42.19 48.88
C ASP A 369 -40.57 -42.30 50.40
N SER A 370 -41.48 -42.97 51.10
CA SER A 370 -41.29 -43.30 52.51
C SER A 370 -40.16 -44.34 52.68
N PRO A 371 -39.22 -44.15 53.62
CA PRO A 371 -38.15 -45.12 53.90
C PRO A 371 -38.64 -46.32 54.75
N GLY A 372 -39.60 -47.10 54.22
CA GLY A 372 -39.96 -48.44 54.73
C GLY A 372 -40.57 -48.53 56.15
N ASP A 373 -40.84 -49.78 56.58
CA ASP A 373 -41.48 -50.15 57.86
C ASP A 373 -40.54 -49.93 59.07
N ASN A 374 -41.04 -49.22 60.09
CA ASN A 374 -40.34 -48.82 61.31
C ASN A 374 -40.78 -49.60 62.56
N THR A 375 -41.22 -50.85 62.44
CA THR A 375 -41.62 -51.72 63.58
C THR A 375 -40.46 -52.24 64.45
N GLY A 376 -39.20 -51.97 64.11
CA GLY A 376 -38.00 -52.38 64.89
C GLY A 376 -37.38 -51.26 65.74
N SER A 377 -36.79 -51.62 66.89
CA SER A 377 -36.21 -50.70 67.89
C SER A 377 -34.94 -49.94 67.45
N THR A 378 -34.46 -50.14 66.22
CA THR A 378 -33.27 -49.48 65.65
C THR A 378 -33.58 -48.60 64.44
N GLY A 379 -34.85 -48.31 64.14
CA GLY A 379 -35.28 -47.48 63.01
C GLY A 379 -35.08 -45.97 63.20
N GLY A 380 -33.83 -45.51 63.12
CA GLY A 380 -33.48 -44.09 62.99
C GLY A 380 -33.39 -43.67 61.52
N GLY A 381 -34.47 -43.11 60.95
CA GLY A 381 -34.51 -42.56 59.60
C GLY A 381 -35.59 -41.48 59.44
N GLY A 382 -35.41 -40.55 58.50
CA GLY A 382 -36.38 -39.47 58.20
C GLY A 382 -37.65 -39.96 57.51
N ALA A 383 -38.50 -39.05 57.01
CA ALA A 383 -39.59 -39.38 56.07
C ALA A 383 -39.39 -38.63 54.74
N GLY A 384 -40.20 -38.93 53.71
CA GLY A 384 -40.00 -38.39 52.37
C GLY A 384 -40.02 -36.86 52.34
N HIS A 385 -39.06 -36.23 51.66
CA HIS A 385 -39.03 -34.78 51.46
C HIS A 385 -39.86 -34.37 50.26
N GLY A 386 -40.42 -33.16 50.32
CA GLY A 386 -41.13 -32.60 49.20
C GLY A 386 -40.20 -32.31 48.02
N GLY A 387 -40.70 -32.51 46.81
CA GLY A 387 -39.95 -32.28 45.58
C GLY A 387 -39.51 -30.82 45.43
N ALA A 388 -38.36 -30.63 44.78
CA ALA A 388 -37.81 -29.31 44.49
C ALA A 388 -38.44 -28.67 43.25
N SER A 389 -38.76 -27.39 43.32
CA SER A 389 -39.20 -26.60 42.16
C SER A 389 -38.01 -25.87 41.53
N TYR A 390 -38.25 -25.15 40.43
CA TYR A 390 -37.27 -24.27 39.80
C TYR A 390 -36.63 -23.27 40.79
N TRP A 391 -37.37 -22.88 41.84
CA TRP A 391 -36.94 -21.87 42.80
C TRP A 391 -36.15 -22.44 43.99
N GLY A 392 -36.12 -23.76 44.17
CA GLY A 392 -35.41 -24.41 45.27
C GLY A 392 -36.14 -25.63 45.85
N GLY A 393 -35.64 -26.11 46.99
CA GLY A 393 -36.14 -27.34 47.63
C GLY A 393 -37.58 -27.25 48.15
N GLY A 394 -38.23 -28.42 48.22
CA GLY A 394 -39.50 -28.62 48.91
C GLY A 394 -39.34 -28.71 50.44
N MET A 395 -40.44 -28.90 51.15
CA MET A 395 -40.43 -28.96 52.61
C MET A 395 -39.77 -30.26 53.09
N ARG A 396 -38.93 -30.15 54.13
CA ARG A 396 -38.37 -31.30 54.84
C ARG A 396 -39.50 -32.11 55.48
N SER A 397 -39.30 -33.39 55.74
CA SER A 397 -40.21 -34.16 56.57
C SER A 397 -40.27 -33.65 58.02
N SER A 398 -41.43 -33.83 58.67
CA SER A 398 -41.78 -33.22 59.96
C SER A 398 -42.25 -34.23 61.00
N THR A 399 -41.81 -34.05 62.25
CA THR A 399 -42.37 -34.69 63.47
C THR A 399 -43.60 -33.97 64.00
N GLU A 400 -43.77 -32.70 63.64
CA GLU A 400 -44.68 -31.78 64.30
C GLU A 400 -46.15 -32.02 63.92
N THR A 401 -47.03 -31.75 64.90
CA THR A 401 -48.48 -31.94 64.81
C THR A 401 -49.19 -30.81 64.02
N GLY A 402 -48.43 -29.83 63.49
CA GLY A 402 -48.94 -28.71 62.69
C GLY A 402 -48.02 -28.39 61.50
N ALA A 403 -48.51 -27.58 60.55
CA ALA A 403 -47.71 -27.16 59.40
C ALA A 403 -46.46 -26.37 59.88
N ILE A 404 -45.27 -26.86 59.55
CA ILE A 404 -44.02 -26.18 59.94
C ILE A 404 -43.96 -24.81 59.23
N SER A 405 -43.62 -23.75 59.97
CA SER A 405 -43.39 -22.40 59.42
C SER A 405 -42.07 -22.23 58.66
N ILE A 406 -41.46 -23.31 58.14
CA ILE A 406 -40.33 -23.22 57.22
C ILE A 406 -40.92 -23.16 55.81
N LYS A 407 -40.84 -22.00 55.17
CA LYS A 407 -41.36 -21.84 53.81
C LYS A 407 -40.45 -22.58 52.83
N ALA A 408 -40.99 -23.60 52.17
CA ALA A 408 -40.35 -24.15 50.97
C ALA A 408 -40.32 -23.09 49.85
N ALA A 409 -39.50 -23.34 48.83
CA ALA A 409 -39.49 -22.50 47.65
C ALA A 409 -40.88 -22.47 46.99
N ALA A 410 -41.19 -21.42 46.23
CA ALA A 410 -42.47 -21.33 45.53
C ALA A 410 -42.70 -22.58 44.65
N GLY A 411 -43.86 -23.19 44.77
CA GLY A 411 -44.19 -24.46 44.11
C GLY A 411 -43.49 -25.70 44.68
N GLY A 412 -42.70 -25.59 45.75
CA GLY A 412 -42.06 -26.73 46.39
C GLY A 412 -43.07 -27.70 47.02
N GLY A 413 -42.82 -29.00 46.89
CA GLY A 413 -43.68 -30.03 47.47
C GLY A 413 -43.67 -30.04 48.99
N GLY A 414 -44.73 -30.57 49.61
CA GLY A 414 -44.83 -30.75 51.06
C GLY A 414 -44.10 -32.01 51.54
N GLY A 415 -43.53 -31.99 52.74
CA GLY A 415 -42.85 -33.14 53.33
C GLY A 415 -43.79 -34.16 53.99
N GLY A 416 -43.35 -35.42 54.06
CA GLY A 416 -44.06 -36.48 54.77
C GLY A 416 -43.96 -36.37 56.30
N ASN A 417 -44.88 -37.04 56.99
CA ASN A 417 -44.88 -37.13 58.45
C ASN A 417 -43.91 -38.21 58.94
N VAL A 418 -43.07 -37.90 59.93
CA VAL A 418 -42.12 -38.88 60.50
C VAL A 418 -42.66 -39.62 61.73
N SER A 419 -43.78 -39.18 62.31
CA SER A 419 -44.36 -39.70 63.56
C SER A 419 -45.30 -40.88 63.30
N ASN A 420 -45.04 -42.04 63.91
CA ASN A 420 -45.85 -43.25 63.74
C ASN A 420 -47.34 -43.00 64.08
N GLY A 421 -48.25 -43.22 63.12
CA GLY A 421 -49.69 -42.97 63.29
C GLY A 421 -50.12 -41.51 63.12
N GLY A 422 -49.22 -40.61 62.68
CA GLY A 422 -49.51 -39.19 62.48
C GLY A 422 -50.35 -38.92 61.22
N ALA A 423 -51.50 -38.24 61.39
CA ALA A 423 -52.40 -37.84 60.30
C ALA A 423 -52.03 -36.48 59.67
N ASN A 424 -51.09 -35.74 60.26
CA ASN A 424 -50.76 -34.38 59.80
C ASN A 424 -49.86 -34.42 58.57
N VAL A 425 -50.21 -33.63 57.57
CA VAL A 425 -49.53 -33.54 56.28
C VAL A 425 -48.99 -32.13 56.10
N GLN A 426 -47.75 -32.01 55.65
CA GLN A 426 -47.24 -30.70 55.24
C GLN A 426 -47.82 -30.35 53.86
N PRO A 427 -48.51 -29.20 53.74
CA PRO A 427 -49.02 -28.75 52.45
C PRO A 427 -47.85 -28.41 51.51
N GLY A 428 -48.10 -28.47 50.21
CA GLY A 428 -47.15 -27.88 49.26
C GLY A 428 -47.16 -26.35 49.35
N SER A 429 -46.14 -25.71 48.81
CA SER A 429 -46.10 -24.25 48.71
C SER A 429 -46.90 -23.75 47.51
N ASN A 430 -47.51 -22.58 47.65
CA ASN A 430 -48.15 -21.88 46.53
C ASN A 430 -47.13 -21.65 45.39
N GLY A 431 -47.64 -21.65 44.17
CA GLY A 431 -46.87 -21.30 42.99
C GLY A 431 -46.46 -19.82 42.96
N ILE A 432 -45.90 -19.40 41.84
CA ILE A 432 -45.53 -18.02 41.60
C ILE A 432 -45.60 -17.71 40.11
N VAL A 433 -45.96 -16.47 39.78
CA VAL A 433 -45.76 -15.91 38.44
C VAL A 433 -44.82 -14.72 38.55
N TYR A 434 -43.63 -14.86 38.00
CA TYR A 434 -42.60 -13.81 37.98
C TYR A 434 -42.50 -13.23 36.57
N ILE A 435 -42.60 -11.91 36.47
CA ILE A 435 -42.63 -11.18 35.21
C ILE A 435 -41.45 -10.22 35.19
N GLU A 436 -40.66 -10.26 34.13
CA GLU A 436 -39.62 -9.30 33.82
C GLU A 436 -40.04 -8.48 32.60
N GLU A 437 -39.99 -7.16 32.73
CA GLU A 437 -40.51 -6.19 31.76
C GLU A 437 -39.41 -5.65 30.87
N PHE A 438 -39.65 -5.60 29.56
CA PHE A 438 -38.69 -5.12 28.56
C PHE A 438 -39.33 -4.08 27.63
N VAL A 439 -38.55 -3.05 27.30
CA VAL A 439 -38.87 -2.00 26.30
C VAL A 439 -38.34 -2.35 24.92
#